data_AF-A0A0S8IYT9-F1
#
_entry.id   AF-A0A0S8IYT9-F1
#
_cell.length_a   1.000
_cell.length_b   1.000
_cell.length_c   1.000
_cell.angle_alpha   90.00
_cell.angle_beta   90.00
_cell.angle_gamma   90.00
#
_symmetry.space_group_name_H-M   'P 1'
#
loop_
_entity.id
_entity.type
_entity.pdbx_description
1 polymer ?
#
loop_
_entity_poly.entity_id
_entity_poly.type
_entity_poly.pdbx_seq_one_letter_code
_entity_poly.pdbx_strand_id
1 'polypeptide(L)' 'MAKPQIKIRKDQQNPESVELLAKSIVQVAEASEKLLNAGLTRRAIIVLLQDGIGSTKITKNQIRLVLENLPRLKAWYVK' A
#
# COMPACT_ATOMS: atom_id res chain seq x y z
N MET A 1 -9.61 5.88 19.84
CA MET A 1 -8.56 4.91 19.40
C MET A 1 -7.36 5.70 18.89
N ALA A 2 -6.16 5.48 19.42
CA ALA A 2 -4.95 6.18 18.98
C ALA A 2 -4.58 5.76 17.55
N LYS A 3 -4.29 6.72 16.67
CA LYS A 3 -3.87 6.44 15.28
C LYS A 3 -2.45 5.85 15.29
N PRO A 4 -2.18 4.73 14.60
CA PRO A 4 -0.84 4.15 14.57
C PRO A 4 0.17 5.10 13.92
N GLN A 5 1.36 5.18 14.53
CA GLN A 5 2.52 5.87 13.97
C GLN A 5 3.19 4.93 12.95
N ILE A 6 3.10 5.28 11.67
CA ILE A 6 3.68 4.48 10.58
C ILE A 6 5.19 4.69 10.58
N LYS A 7 5.97 3.61 10.69
CA LYS A 7 7.44 3.64 10.54
C LYS A 7 7.81 2.80 9.32
N ILE A 8 8.46 3.42 8.34
CA ILE A 8 8.97 2.73 7.15
C ILE A 8 10.36 2.18 7.50
N ARG A 9 10.52 0.87 7.41
CA ARG A 9 11.81 0.19 7.55
C ARG A 9 12.24 -0.27 6.18
N LYS A 10 13.38 0.22 5.69
CA LYS A 10 14.00 -0.26 4.46
C LYS A 10 14.90 -1.46 4.80
N ASP A 11 14.99 -2.40 3.87
CA ASP A 11 16.05 -3.40 3.93
C ASP A 11 17.40 -2.71 3.70
N GLN A 12 18.36 -2.96 4.59
CA GLN A 12 19.71 -2.41 4.50
C GLN A 12 20.57 -3.17 3.48
N GLN A 13 20.22 -4.41 3.16
CA GLN A 13 20.97 -5.24 2.22
C GLN A 13 20.65 -4.91 0.76
N ASN A 14 19.47 -4.36 0.48
CA ASN A 14 19.07 -3.96 -0.87
C ASN A 14 18.17 -2.71 -0.84
N PRO A 15 18.73 -1.52 -0.58
CA PRO A 15 17.94 -0.32 -0.39
C PRO A 15 17.35 0.16 -1.72
N GLU A 16 16.02 0.13 -1.83
CA GLU A 16 15.32 0.79 -2.93
C GLU A 16 15.46 2.31 -2.83
N SER A 17 15.60 2.96 -4.00
CA SER A 17 15.66 4.42 -4.09
C SER A 17 14.39 5.04 -3.50
N VAL A 18 14.53 6.21 -2.89
CA VAL A 18 13.39 6.94 -2.33
C VAL A 18 12.39 7.30 -3.44
N GLU A 19 12.88 7.63 -4.65
CA GLU A 19 11.99 7.94 -5.78
C GLU A 19 11.20 6.72 -6.24
N LEU A 20 11.82 5.54 -6.31
CA LEU A 20 11.13 4.31 -6.72
C LEU A 20 10.00 3.96 -5.74
N LEU A 21 10.27 4.10 -4.44
CA LEU A 21 9.28 3.86 -3.40
C LEU A 21 8.15 4.89 -3.46
N ALA A 22 8.48 6.18 -3.62
CA ALA A 22 7.50 7.26 -3.77
C ALA A 22 6.58 7.01 -4.97
N LYS A 23 7.16 6.69 -6.13
CA LYS A 23 6.43 6.38 -7.37
C LYS A 23 5.49 5.20 -7.18
N SER A 24 5.98 4.12 -6.57
CA SER A 24 5.18 2.93 -6.28
C SER A 24 4.01 3.25 -5.36
N ILE A 25 4.22 4.03 -4.30
CA ILE A 25 3.16 4.45 -3.37
C ILE A 25 2.09 5.27 -4.08
N VAL A 26 2.49 6.23 -4.92
CA VAL A 26 1.55 7.07 -5.70
C VAL A 26 0.71 6.20 -6.64
N GLN A 27 1.36 5.31 -7.39
CA GLN A 27 0.67 4.40 -8.32
C GLN A 27 -0.35 3.51 -7.62
N VAL A 28 0.03 2.92 -6.49
CA VAL A 28 -0.89 2.05 -5.73
C VAL A 28 -2.04 2.85 -5.11
N ALA A 29 -1.78 4.08 -4.63
CA ALA A 29 -2.83 4.97 -4.12
C ALA A 29 -3.86 5.31 -5.19
N GLU A 30 -3.42 5.72 -6.38
CA GLU A 30 -4.30 6.07 -7.49
C GLU A 30 -5.08 4.86 -8.01
N ALA A 31 -4.43 3.70 -8.13
CA ALA A 31 -5.11 2.46 -8.51
C ALA A 31 -6.18 2.07 -7.48
N SER A 32 -5.86 2.17 -6.18
CA SER A 32 -6.82 1.89 -5.11
C SER A 32 -8.01 2.84 -5.15
N GLU A 33 -7.79 4.14 -5.39
CA GLU A 33 -8.88 5.13 -5.53
C GLU A 33 -9.78 4.81 -6.72
N LYS A 34 -9.21 4.46 -7.88
CA LYS A 34 -9.98 4.06 -9.06
C LYS A 34 -10.86 2.83 -8.80
N LEU A 35 -10.31 1.81 -8.12
CA LEU A 35 -11.08 0.60 -7.79
C LEU A 35 -12.22 0.90 -6.81
N LEU A 36 -11.96 1.73 -5.80
CA LEU A 36 -13.00 2.15 -4.85
C LEU A 36 -14.11 2.94 -5.55
N ASN A 37 -13.75 3.87 -6.45
CA ASN A 37 -14.71 4.66 -7.21
C ASN A 37 -15.50 3.83 -8.24
N ALA A 38 -14.94 2.71 -8.72
CA ALA A 38 -15.64 1.74 -9.55
C ALA A 38 -16.63 0.86 -8.77
N GLY A 39 -16.75 1.04 -7.46
CA GLY A 39 -17.70 0.31 -6.60
C GLY A 39 -17.13 -0.94 -5.93
N LEU A 40 -15.82 -1.22 -6.05
CA LEU A 40 -15.21 -2.31 -5.29
C LEU A 40 -15.12 -1.92 -3.81
N THR A 41 -15.49 -2.86 -2.94
CA THR A 41 -15.22 -2.70 -1.52
C THR A 41 -13.73 -2.88 -1.23
N ARG A 42 -13.23 -2.21 -0.19
CA ARG A 42 -11.85 -2.41 0.31
C ARG A 42 -11.55 -3.89 0.59
N ARG A 43 -12.54 -4.65 1.08
CA ARG A 43 -12.42 -6.10 1.30
C ARG A 43 -12.22 -6.86 -0.01
N ALA A 44 -12.96 -6.52 -1.06
CA ALA A 44 -12.80 -7.14 -2.38
C ALA A 44 -11.39 -6.89 -2.94
N ILE A 45 -10.90 -5.64 -2.85
CA ILE A 45 -9.54 -5.29 -3.28
C ILE A 45 -8.48 -6.12 -2.54
N ILE A 46 -8.60 -6.27 -1.21
CA ILE A 46 -7.66 -7.09 -0.41
C ILE A 46 -7.67 -8.55 -0.87
N VAL A 47 -8.85 -9.12 -1.14
CA VAL A 47 -8.98 -10.52 -1.57
C VAL A 47 -8.38 -10.71 -2.97
N LEU A 48 -8.67 -9.81 -3.91
CA LEU A 48 -8.12 -9.86 -5.27
C LEU A 48 -6.60 -9.71 -5.27
N LEU A 49 -6.06 -8.79 -4.47
CA LEU A 49 -4.61 -8.63 -4.34
C LEU A 49 -3.96 -9.88 -3.74
N GLN A 50 -4.55 -10.46 -2.69
CA GLN A 50 -4.03 -11.68 -2.07
C GLN A 50 -3.98 -12.85 -3.05
N ASP A 51 -4.97 -12.97 -3.92
CA ASP A 51 -5.04 -14.00 -4.94
C ASP A 51 -4.02 -13.74 -6.07
N GLY A 52 -3.96 -12.50 -6.56
CA GLY A 52 -3.09 -12.11 -7.68
C GLY A 52 -1.58 -12.10 -7.38
N ILE A 53 -1.17 -11.91 -6.12
CA ILE A 53 0.25 -11.95 -5.72
C ILE A 53 0.81 -13.37 -5.56
N GLY A 54 0.02 -14.42 -5.83
CA GLY A 54 0.49 -15.80 -5.90
C GLY A 54 1.23 -16.28 -4.64
N SER A 55 2.43 -16.86 -4.81
CA SER A 55 3.21 -17.50 -3.75
C SER A 55 3.96 -16.54 -2.82
N THR A 56 3.65 -15.24 -2.86
CA THR A 56 4.27 -14.28 -1.94
C THR A 56 3.83 -14.53 -0.50
N LYS A 57 4.69 -14.18 0.48
CA LYS A 57 4.39 -14.28 1.92
C LYS A 57 3.59 -13.09 2.45
N ILE A 58 3.00 -12.28 1.56
CA ILE A 58 2.25 -11.10 1.95
C ILE A 58 0.86 -11.54 2.41
N THR A 59 0.52 -11.19 3.65
CA THR A 59 -0.75 -11.53 4.28
C THR A 59 -1.82 -10.47 4.01
N LYS A 60 -3.10 -10.87 4.08
CA LYS A 60 -4.25 -9.94 3.99
C LYS A 60 -4.15 -8.77 4.97
N ASN A 61 -3.57 -9.01 6.15
CA ASN A 61 -3.37 -7.97 7.17
C ASN A 61 -2.32 -6.95 6.74
N GLN A 62 -1.23 -7.38 6.10
CA GLN A 62 -0.21 -6.49 5.54
C GLN A 62 -0.78 -5.67 4.37
N ILE A 63 -1.55 -6.30 3.48
CA ILE A 63 -2.24 -5.59 2.38
C ILE A 63 -3.18 -4.53 2.96
N ARG A 64 -4.01 -4.91 3.94
CA ARG A 64 -4.92 -3.99 4.63
C ARG A 64 -4.17 -2.80 5.22
N LEU A 65 -3.07 -3.08 5.94
CA LEU A 65 -2.24 -2.06 6.56
C LEU A 65 -1.73 -1.05 5.53
N VAL A 66 -1.25 -1.53 4.38
CA VAL A 66 -0.79 -0.63 3.30
C VAL A 66 -1.95 0.20 2.77
N LEU A 67 -3.05 -0.45 2.33
CA LEU A 67 -4.17 0.25 1.70
C LEU A 67 -4.83 1.29 2.61
N GLU A 68 -4.91 1.04 3.93
CA GLU A 68 -5.47 1.98 4.91
C GLU A 68 -4.57 3.20 5.13
N ASN A 69 -3.27 3.04 4.93
CA ASN A 69 -2.29 4.08 5.18
C ASN A 69 -1.78 4.77 3.90
N LEU A 70 -2.18 4.30 2.70
CA LEU A 70 -1.82 4.89 1.41
C LEU A 70 -2.00 6.42 1.33
N PRO A 71 -3.11 7.02 1.81
CA PRO A 71 -3.27 8.48 1.75
C PRO A 71 -2.20 9.21 2.57
N ARG A 72 -1.84 8.67 3.74
CA ARG A 72 -0.80 9.25 4.61
C ARG A 72 0.59 9.06 4.02
N LEU A 73 0.84 7.89 3.43
CA LEU A 73 2.08 7.59 2.74
C LEU A 73 2.25 8.51 1.52
N LYS A 74 1.23 8.66 0.68
CA LYS A 74 1.23 9.59 -0.47
C LYS A 74 1.55 11.01 -0.03
N ALA A 75 0.90 11.52 1.02
CA ALA A 75 1.17 12.87 1.55
C ALA A 75 2.61 13.06 2.08
N TRP A 76 3.25 11.98 2.55
CA TRP A 76 4.64 12.05 3.03
C TRP A 76 5.65 12.11 1.88
N TYR A 77 5.37 11.42 0.78
CA TYR A 77 6.27 11.30 -0.38
C TYR A 77 6.05 12.34 -1.48
N VAL A 78 4.84 12.90 -1.61
CA VAL A 78 4.48 13.90 -2.64
C VAL A 78 4.69 15.34 -2.08
N LYS A 79 5.78 15.58 -1.37
CA LYS A 79 6.13 16.94 -0.93
C LYS A 79 6.60 17.80 -2.10
#